data_AF-A0A9X2SKM5-F1
#
_entry.id   AF-A0A9X2SKM5-F1
#
_cell.length_a   1.000
_cell.length_b   1.000
_cell.length_c   1.000
_cell.angle_alpha   90.00
_cell.angle_beta   90.00
_cell.angle_gamma   90.00
#
_symmetry.space_group_name_H-M   'P 1'
#
loop_
_entity.id
_entity.type
_entity.pdbx_description
1 polymer ?
#
loop_
_entity_poly.entity_id
_entity_poly.type
_entity_poly.pdbx_seq_one_letter_code
_entity_poly.pdbx_strand_id
1 'polypeptide(L)' 'MTLRSDTDRARCTVIGCGREWSYDRLHSPCAEPVATVVTDEDGEGGRLCLAHAEDAARRLAGCTVEYLDRRTAIG' A
#
# COMPACT_ATOMS: atom_id res chain seq x y z
N MET A 1 -15.86 11.50 13.35
CA MET A 1 -14.93 10.39 13.07
C MET A 1 -14.38 9.88 14.40
N THR A 2 -14.64 8.61 14.76
CA THR A 2 -14.32 8.02 16.09
C THR A 2 -13.05 7.18 16.11
N LEU A 3 -12.44 6.95 14.94
CA LEU A 3 -11.18 6.23 14.77
C LEU A 3 -10.13 7.16 14.14
N ARG A 4 -8.90 7.10 14.65
CA ARG A 4 -7.72 7.69 14.03
C ARG A 4 -6.76 6.55 13.67
N SER A 5 -6.35 6.49 12.42
CA SER A 5 -5.37 5.51 11.94
C SER A 5 -4.01 6.16 11.70
N ASP A 6 -2.97 5.46 12.11
CA ASP A 6 -1.56 5.62 11.75
C ASP A 6 -1.08 4.32 11.07
N THR A 7 0.10 4.35 10.44
CA THR A 7 0.64 3.32 9.53
C THR A 7 0.30 1.87 9.93
N ASP A 8 0.53 1.49 11.18
CA ASP A 8 0.37 0.13 11.70
C ASP A 8 -0.74 0.00 12.77
N ARG A 9 -1.53 1.06 13.01
CA ARG A 9 -2.45 1.08 14.15
C ARG A 9 -3.67 1.96 13.92
N ALA A 10 -4.80 1.53 14.46
CA ALA A 10 -5.97 2.39 14.64
C ALA A 10 -6.27 2.56 16.13
N ARG A 11 -6.66 3.77 16.54
CA ARG A 11 -7.07 4.08 17.92
C ARG A 11 -8.42 4.78 17.98
N CYS A 12 -9.20 4.45 19.00
CA CYS A 12 -10.42 5.15 19.32
C CYS A 12 -10.11 6.54 19.89
N THR A 13 -10.74 7.59 19.35
CA THR A 13 -10.54 8.98 19.80
C THR A 13 -11.50 9.42 20.90
N VAL A 14 -12.42 8.54 21.33
CA VAL A 14 -13.34 8.81 22.45
C VAL A 14 -12.56 8.84 23.76
N ILE A 15 -12.62 9.98 24.47
CA ILE A 15 -11.98 10.17 25.76
C ILE A 15 -12.42 9.05 26.72
N GLY A 16 -11.44 8.34 27.30
CA GLY A 16 -11.68 7.24 28.23
C GLY A 16 -11.91 5.86 27.61
N CYS A 17 -11.97 5.71 26.28
CA CYS A 17 -12.15 4.40 25.65
C CYS A 17 -10.84 3.59 25.59
N GLY A 18 -9.74 4.20 25.15
CA GLY A 18 -8.40 3.59 25.12
C GLY A 18 -8.23 2.39 24.19
N ARG A 19 -9.24 2.01 23.40
CA ARG A 19 -9.14 0.87 22.48
C ARG A 19 -8.20 1.17 21.32
N GLU A 20 -7.30 0.23 21.05
CA GLU A 20 -6.36 0.24 19.96
C GLU A 20 -6.41 -1.10 19.21
N TRP A 21 -6.20 -1.04 17.90
CA TRP A 21 -6.08 -2.19 17.02
C TRP A 21 -4.76 -2.08 16.29
N SER A 22 -3.87 -3.03 16.54
CA SER A 22 -2.63 -3.19 15.80
C SER A 22 -2.92 -3.90 14.49
N TYR A 23 -2.31 -3.44 13.41
CA TYR A 23 -2.33 -4.12 12.13
C TYR A 23 -0.94 -4.03 11.51
N ASP A 24 -0.05 -4.91 11.94
CA ASP A 24 1.27 -5.05 11.32
C ASP A 24 1.12 -5.81 10.00
N ARG A 25 0.98 -5.03 8.91
CA ARG A 25 1.12 -5.54 7.55
C ARG A 25 2.45 -5.12 6.92
N LEU A 26 3.36 -4.51 7.66
CA LEU A 26 4.60 -3.97 7.09
C LEU A 26 5.46 -5.09 6.48
N HIS A 27 5.41 -6.28 7.08
CA HIS A 27 6.08 -7.49 6.59
C HIS A 27 5.14 -8.50 5.92
N SER A 28 3.85 -8.19 5.84
CA SER A 28 2.89 -9.05 5.16
C SER A 28 2.78 -8.64 3.71
N PRO A 29 2.88 -9.57 2.74
CA PRO A 29 2.60 -9.24 1.36
C PRO A 29 1.16 -8.71 1.25
N CYS A 30 0.96 -7.67 0.44
CA CYS A 30 -0.37 -7.17 0.15
C CYS A 30 -1.20 -8.31 -0.47
N ALA A 31 -2.40 -8.56 0.07
CA ALA A 31 -3.28 -9.60 -0.43
C ALA A 31 -4.01 -9.21 -1.73
N GLU A 32 -3.97 -7.92 -2.12
CA GLU A 32 -4.59 -7.44 -3.34
C GLU A 32 -3.82 -7.92 -4.58
N PRO A 33 -4.52 -8.20 -5.70
CA PRO A 33 -3.86 -8.61 -6.93
C PRO A 33 -2.82 -7.60 -7.39
N VAL A 34 -1.66 -8.11 -7.81
CA VAL A 34 -0.66 -7.31 -8.51
C VAL A 34 -1.27 -6.76 -9.80
N ALA A 35 -1.10 -5.46 -10.02
CA ALA A 35 -1.66 -4.77 -11.18
C ALA A 35 -0.63 -3.90 -11.90
N THR A 36 0.54 -3.66 -11.30
CA THR A 36 1.56 -2.76 -11.84
C THR A 36 2.97 -3.26 -11.56
N VAL A 37 3.91 -2.79 -12.37
CA VAL A 37 5.34 -2.74 -12.04
C VAL A 37 5.68 -1.27 -11.81
N VAL A 38 6.29 -0.97 -10.67
CA VAL A 38 6.78 0.37 -10.33
C VAL A 38 8.29 0.32 -10.23
N THR A 39 8.95 1.28 -10.86
CA THR A 39 10.41 1.42 -10.87
C THR A 39 10.76 2.83 -10.39
N ASP A 40 11.67 2.97 -9.44
CA ASP A 40 12.16 4.26 -8.96
C ASP A 40 13.21 4.89 -9.90
N GLU A 41 13.76 6.03 -9.50
CA GLU A 41 14.75 6.78 -10.28
C GLU A 41 16.10 6.06 -10.42
N ASP A 42 16.44 5.16 -9.49
CA ASP A 42 17.65 4.36 -9.50
C ASP A 42 17.48 3.06 -10.31
N GLY A 43 16.25 2.80 -10.80
CA GLY A 43 15.91 1.60 -11.56
C GLY A 43 15.54 0.41 -10.67
N GLU A 44 15.43 0.59 -9.34
CA GLU A 44 14.94 -0.42 -8.42
C GLU A 44 13.41 -0.42 -8.39
N GLY A 45 12.79 -1.59 -8.23
CA GLY A 45 11.36 -1.67 -8.43
C GLY A 45 10.70 -2.93 -7.92
N GLY A 46 9.37 -2.90 -7.94
CA GLY A 46 8.53 -3.93 -7.39
C GLY A 46 7.18 -4.05 -8.07
N ARG A 47 6.57 -5.23 -7.90
CA ARG A 47 5.21 -5.53 -8.33
C ARG A 47 4.22 -5.07 -7.27
N LEU A 48 3.35 -4.13 -7.62
CA LEU A 48 2.40 -3.51 -6.69
C LEU A 48 0.95 -3.66 -7.16
N CYS A 49 0.04 -3.70 -6.19
CA CYS A 49 -1.39 -3.48 -6.46
C CYS A 49 -1.64 -2.00 -6.80
N LEU A 50 -2.82 -1.69 -7.33
CA LEU A 50 -3.16 -0.32 -7.77
C LEU A 50 -2.97 0.72 -6.65
N ALA A 51 -3.46 0.43 -5.44
CA ALA A 51 -3.38 1.38 -4.34
C ALA A 51 -1.93 1.69 -3.92
N HIS A 52 -1.06 0.68 -3.87
CA HIS A 52 0.34 0.89 -3.55
C HIS A 52 1.11 1.56 -4.70
N ALA A 53 0.73 1.31 -5.95
CA ALA A 53 1.31 2.01 -7.10
C ALA A 53 0.97 3.52 -7.07
N GLU A 54 -0.26 3.87 -6.72
CA GLU A 54 -0.66 5.27 -6.58
C GLU A 54 0.01 5.98 -5.39
N ASP A 55 0.25 5.29 -4.27
CA ASP A 55 1.00 5.85 -3.15
C ASP A 55 2.48 6.03 -3.52
N ALA A 56 3.08 5.03 -4.19
CA ALA A 56 4.44 5.11 -4.70
C ALA A 56 4.60 6.29 -5.68
N ALA A 57 3.70 6.45 -6.64
CA ALA A 57 3.70 7.57 -7.60
C ALA A 57 3.62 8.96 -6.95
N ARG A 58 3.05 9.05 -5.74
CA ARG A 58 2.96 10.32 -4.98
C ARG A 58 4.19 10.59 -4.13
N ARG A 59 4.91 9.54 -3.72
CA ARG A 59 5.99 9.63 -2.72
C ARG A 59 7.38 9.47 -3.31
N LEU A 60 7.52 8.73 -4.40
CA LEU A 60 8.78 8.44 -5.07
C LEU A 60 8.92 9.39 -6.27
N ALA A 61 9.79 10.39 -6.15
CA ALA A 61 10.10 11.27 -7.25
C ALA A 61 10.75 10.48 -8.40
N GLY A 62 10.37 10.79 -9.64
CA GLY A 62 10.97 10.14 -10.82
C GLY A 62 10.56 8.68 -11.04
N CYS A 63 9.68 8.10 -10.23
CA CYS A 63 9.26 6.71 -10.46
C CYS A 63 8.38 6.58 -11.70
N THR A 64 8.48 5.43 -12.38
CA THR A 64 7.61 5.02 -13.48
C THR A 64 6.61 3.97 -13.00
N VAL A 65 5.42 3.98 -13.59
CA VAL A 65 4.35 3.02 -13.29
C VAL A 65 3.88 2.38 -14.59
N GLU A 66 4.05 1.07 -14.70
CA GLU A 66 3.59 0.28 -15.83
C GLU A 66 2.43 -0.61 -15.40
N TYR A 67 1.28 -0.50 -16.10
CA TYR A 67 0.10 -1.32 -15.80
C TYR A 67 0.21 -2.69 -16.46
N LEU A 68 0.03 -3.73 -15.66
CA LEU A 68 -0.06 -5.09 -16.15
C LEU A 68 -1.46 -5.32 -16.72
N ASP A 69 -1.53 -5.80 -17.95
CA ASP A 69 -2.79 -6.23 -18.54
C ASP A 69 -3.42 -7.34 -17.69
N ARG A 70 -4.70 -7.17 -17.36
CA ARG A 70 -5.49 -8.13 -16.57
C ARG A 70 -5.72 -9.49 -17.30
N ARG A 71 -5.08 -9.69 -18.46
CA ARG A 71 -5.18 -10.89 -19.30
C ARG A 71 -4.05 -11.90 -19.06
N THR A 72 -3.04 -11.56 -18.26
CA THR A 72 -1.88 -12.46 -18.01
C THR A 72 -1.88 -12.98 -16.58
N ALA A 73 -3.00 -13.57 -16.17
CA ALA A 73 -3.10 -14.41 -14.97
C ALA A 73 -3.79 -15.72 -15.35
N ILE A 74 -3.22 -16.42 -16.34
CA ILE A 74 -3.48 -17.82 -16.62
C ILE A 74 -2.16 -18.45 -17.07
N GLY A 75 -1.70 -19.40 -16.27
CA GLY A 75 -0.46 -20.15 -16.41
C GLY A 75 -0.23 -20.92 -15.13
#